data_AF-A0A962M3V5-F1
#
_entry.id   AF-A0A962M3V5-F1
#
_cell.length_a   1.000
_cell.length_b   1.000
_cell.length_c   1.000
_cell.angle_alpha   90.00
_cell.angle_beta   90.00
_cell.angle_gamma   90.00
#
_symmetry.space_group_name_H-M   'P 1'
#
loop_
_entity.id
_entity.type
_entity.pdbx_description
1 polymer ?
#
loop_
_entity_poly.entity_id
_entity_poly.type
_entity_poly.pdbx_seq_one_letter_code
_entity_poly.pdbx_strand_id
1 'polypeptide(L)'
;AQRYGVSDEKQRRFRYGVQVNSLGLTESQPENNVQRIVLEMLAVTLSKNARARAIQLPAWNEALGLPRPWDQQWALRMQQVLALETDLLEYGDLFDGSPVIEAKVQALIQGAEAEMARIDEQGGMVRAIESGYVKRELVVSHTRRMRDIESGELKIVGVNCYRETAESPLTTGTDSGIMKVDVQAEREQIAALQAFRASRDPSAVDNALAQLRAAAVSGDNIMPSSIACARAGVTTGEWSEVLREVFGEYRAPTGIDITLAGQTGSAAMDEVRARVRRTGEELGRPLRLLIGKPGLDGHSNGAEQIAVKGRDAGFEVVYEGIRLTPSQIARAAQEEGVHLIGLSVLSGSHLELVEDIQAELAKIGAADLPLIIGGIIPEDDARQLMARGVQAVFTPKDVDMNAIMARMVNIIRCSNGLDELA
;
A
#
# COMPACT_ATOMS: atom_id res chain seq x y z
N ALA A 1 -33.81 9.54 -3.78
CA ALA A 1 -35.07 9.76 -4.52
C ALA A 1 -35.10 11.14 -5.17
N GLN A 2 -34.87 12.23 -4.42
CA GLN A 2 -34.99 13.59 -4.96
C GLN A 2 -33.84 14.01 -5.90
N ARG A 3 -32.56 13.83 -5.50
CA ARG A 3 -31.39 14.25 -6.32
C ARG A 3 -31.37 13.64 -7.73
N TYR A 4 -31.81 12.38 -7.88
CA TYR A 4 -31.73 11.63 -9.14
C TYR A 4 -33.08 11.15 -9.68
N GLY A 5 -34.20 11.54 -9.06
CA GLY A 5 -35.55 11.14 -9.51
C GLY A 5 -35.88 9.64 -9.41
N VAL A 6 -35.10 8.83 -8.69
CA VAL A 6 -35.30 7.37 -8.59
C VAL A 6 -36.45 7.03 -7.63
N SER A 7 -37.57 6.56 -8.17
CA SER A 7 -38.78 6.18 -7.44
C SER A 7 -38.81 4.70 -7.02
N ASP A 8 -38.27 3.80 -7.84
CA ASP A 8 -38.19 2.37 -7.53
C ASP A 8 -37.25 2.13 -6.34
N GLU A 9 -37.79 1.61 -5.23
CA GLU A 9 -37.04 1.24 -4.03
C GLU A 9 -35.91 0.25 -4.29
N LYS A 10 -36.08 -0.67 -5.24
CA LYS A 10 -35.04 -1.66 -5.57
C LYS A 10 -33.79 -0.98 -6.13
N GLN A 11 -33.96 0.11 -6.87
CA GLN A 11 -32.86 0.90 -7.45
C GLN A 11 -32.17 1.80 -6.42
N ARG A 12 -32.74 1.96 -5.21
CA ARG A 12 -32.16 2.75 -4.11
C ARG A 12 -31.35 1.90 -3.11
N ARG A 13 -31.31 0.58 -3.27
CA ARG A 13 -30.64 -0.32 -2.33
C ARG A 13 -29.11 -0.25 -2.50
N PHE A 14 -28.42 0.09 -1.42
CA PHE A 14 -26.97 -0.07 -1.34
C PHE A 14 -26.63 -1.54 -1.08
N ARG A 15 -25.96 -2.18 -2.03
CA ARG A 15 -25.49 -3.57 -1.92
C ARG A 15 -23.97 -3.52 -1.96
N TYR A 16 -23.33 -4.16 -0.99
CA TYR A 16 -21.87 -4.16 -0.88
C TYR A 16 -21.36 -5.54 -0.50
N GLY A 17 -20.16 -5.84 -0.97
CA GLY A 17 -19.28 -6.84 -0.36
C GLY A 17 -18.26 -6.12 0.50
N VAL A 18 -17.66 -6.84 1.45
CA VAL A 18 -16.63 -6.29 2.32
C VAL A 18 -15.49 -7.27 2.49
N GLN A 19 -14.26 -6.74 2.44
CA GLN A 19 -13.09 -7.41 2.97
C GLN A 19 -12.86 -6.83 4.37
N VAL A 20 -12.74 -7.68 5.38
CA VAL A 20 -12.37 -7.19 6.72
C VAL A 20 -10.93 -6.65 6.70
N ASN A 21 -10.60 -5.79 7.65
CA ASN A 21 -9.50 -4.85 7.52
C ASN A 21 -8.13 -5.53 7.70
N SER A 22 -7.39 -5.71 6.59
CA SER A 22 -6.04 -6.24 6.63
C SER A 22 -5.01 -5.28 7.24
N LEU A 23 -5.24 -3.96 7.18
CA LEU A 23 -4.30 -2.95 7.73
C LEU A 23 -4.16 -3.05 9.26
N GLY A 24 -5.15 -3.62 9.95
CA GLY A 24 -5.10 -3.84 11.40
C GLY A 24 -4.34 -5.10 11.82
N LEU A 25 -3.95 -5.95 10.87
CA LEU A 25 -3.25 -7.20 11.15
C LEU A 25 -1.77 -6.97 11.39
N THR A 26 -1.18 -7.76 12.28
CA THR A 26 0.18 -7.54 12.78
C THR A 26 1.10 -8.69 12.37
N GLU A 27 2.34 -8.35 12.03
CA GLU A 27 3.41 -9.33 11.84
C GLU A 27 3.86 -9.91 13.19
N SER A 28 3.96 -9.06 14.22
CA SER A 28 4.24 -9.48 15.60
C SER A 28 3.05 -10.20 16.21
N GLN A 29 3.28 -11.35 16.84
CA GLN A 29 2.25 -12.21 17.43
C GLN A 29 1.04 -12.43 16.48
N PRO A 30 1.28 -12.96 15.27
CA PRO A 30 0.29 -12.99 14.19
C PRO A 30 -0.92 -13.90 14.47
N GLU A 31 -0.80 -14.82 15.42
CA GLU A 31 -1.95 -15.57 15.95
C GLU A 31 -3.08 -14.65 16.43
N ASN A 32 -2.74 -13.43 16.88
CA ASN A 32 -3.72 -12.46 17.32
C ASN A 32 -4.62 -11.94 16.17
N ASN A 33 -4.21 -12.14 14.92
CA ASN A 33 -4.99 -11.75 13.76
C ASN A 33 -6.29 -12.57 13.64
N VAL A 34 -6.31 -13.81 14.14
CA VAL A 34 -7.51 -14.66 14.09
C VAL A 34 -8.68 -14.00 14.80
N GLN A 35 -8.51 -13.55 16.05
CA GLN A 35 -9.60 -12.89 16.77
C GLN A 35 -9.95 -11.52 16.18
N ARG A 36 -8.97 -10.77 15.63
CA ARG A 36 -9.24 -9.49 14.96
C ARG A 36 -10.18 -9.71 13.78
N ILE A 37 -9.86 -10.68 12.92
CA ILE A 37 -10.64 -11.06 11.74
C ILE A 37 -12.07 -11.47 12.15
N VAL A 38 -12.21 -12.31 13.19
CA VAL A 38 -13.53 -12.75 13.67
C VAL A 38 -14.37 -11.56 14.18
N LEU A 39 -13.78 -10.67 14.98
CA LEU A 39 -14.47 -9.49 15.50
C LEU A 39 -14.89 -8.52 14.38
N GLU A 40 -14.02 -8.31 13.40
CA GLU A 40 -14.33 -7.48 12.24
C GLU A 40 -15.41 -8.10 11.35
N MET A 41 -15.41 -9.43 11.19
CA MET A 41 -16.46 -10.15 10.47
C MET A 41 -17.82 -9.97 11.16
N LEU A 42 -17.86 -10.03 12.50
CA LEU A 42 -19.10 -9.81 13.26
C LEU A 42 -19.69 -8.42 13.01
N ALA A 43 -18.85 -7.39 12.89
CA ALA A 43 -19.30 -6.01 12.64
C ALA A 43 -20.12 -5.85 11.35
N VAL A 44 -19.93 -6.74 10.37
CA VAL A 44 -20.60 -6.69 9.05
C VAL A 44 -21.62 -7.81 8.84
N THR A 45 -21.76 -8.74 9.81
CA THR A 45 -22.74 -9.83 9.77
C THR A 45 -23.93 -9.64 10.71
N LEU A 46 -23.75 -8.97 11.85
CA LEU A 46 -24.77 -8.96 12.92
C LEU A 46 -26.05 -8.21 12.54
N SER A 47 -25.95 -7.04 11.89
CA SER A 47 -27.14 -6.32 11.44
C SER A 47 -27.77 -7.05 10.25
N LYS A 48 -29.05 -7.40 10.35
CA LYS A 48 -29.79 -8.06 9.26
C LYS A 48 -30.07 -7.11 8.11
N ASN A 49 -30.40 -5.85 8.41
CA ASN A 49 -30.78 -4.86 7.41
C ASN A 49 -29.56 -4.24 6.70
N ALA A 50 -28.41 -4.19 7.38
CA ALA A 50 -27.17 -3.66 6.83
C ALA A 50 -26.13 -4.74 6.49
N ARG A 51 -26.45 -6.03 6.62
CA ARG A 51 -25.51 -7.15 6.39
C ARG A 51 -24.80 -7.06 5.04
N ALA A 52 -23.49 -7.32 5.03
CA ALA A 52 -22.74 -7.48 3.79
C ALA A 52 -23.30 -8.64 2.94
N ARG A 53 -23.27 -8.49 1.61
CA ARG A 53 -23.76 -9.51 0.66
C ARG A 53 -22.70 -10.56 0.31
N ALA A 54 -21.44 -10.19 0.45
CA ALA A 54 -20.29 -11.05 0.30
C ALA A 54 -19.25 -10.60 1.31
N ILE A 55 -18.55 -11.56 1.92
CA ILE A 55 -17.50 -11.30 2.89
C ILE A 55 -16.24 -12.00 2.41
N GLN A 56 -15.13 -11.28 2.41
CA GLN A 56 -13.80 -11.82 2.21
C GLN A 56 -13.02 -11.63 3.52
N LEU A 57 -12.40 -12.71 3.98
CA LEU A 57 -11.50 -12.65 5.13
C LEU A 57 -10.05 -12.75 4.64
N PRO A 58 -9.14 -11.90 5.13
CA PRO A 58 -7.71 -12.11 4.96
C PRO A 58 -7.29 -13.35 5.75
N ALA A 59 -6.08 -13.84 5.49
CA ALA A 59 -5.50 -14.89 6.30
C ALA A 59 -4.85 -14.32 7.58
N TRP A 60 -4.63 -15.17 8.58
CA TRP A 60 -3.98 -14.75 9.84
C TRP A 60 -2.53 -14.27 9.64
N ASN A 61 -1.87 -14.72 8.58
CA ASN A 61 -0.50 -14.41 8.20
C ASN A 61 -0.37 -13.34 7.09
N GLU A 62 -1.44 -12.62 6.77
CA GLU A 62 -1.45 -11.59 5.71
C GLU A 62 -0.33 -10.54 5.86
N ALA A 63 -0.01 -10.17 7.11
CA ALA A 63 1.05 -9.19 7.41
C ALA A 63 2.48 -9.75 7.22
N LEU A 64 2.63 -11.08 7.09
CA LEU A 64 3.92 -11.75 6.91
C LEU A 64 4.25 -11.96 5.44
N GLY A 65 3.23 -12.16 4.60
CA GLY A 65 3.39 -12.45 3.18
C GLY A 65 2.17 -13.13 2.59
N LEU A 66 2.33 -13.73 1.41
CA LEU A 66 1.24 -14.41 0.71
C LEU A 66 0.76 -15.64 1.50
N PRO A 67 -0.57 -15.80 1.68
CA PRO A 67 -1.12 -16.90 2.45
C PRO A 67 -1.04 -18.22 1.70
N ARG A 68 -0.75 -19.30 2.43
CA ARG A 68 -0.73 -20.67 1.89
C ARG A 68 -2.18 -21.17 1.73
N PRO A 69 -2.41 -22.23 0.95
CA PRO A 69 -3.74 -22.86 0.84
C PRO A 69 -4.36 -23.25 2.18
N TRP A 70 -3.55 -23.67 3.17
CA TRP A 70 -4.03 -23.99 4.51
C TRP A 70 -4.55 -22.75 5.26
N ASP A 71 -3.83 -21.62 5.17
CA ASP A 71 -4.23 -20.37 5.82
C ASP A 71 -5.53 -19.82 5.21
N GLN A 72 -5.68 -19.92 3.88
CA GLN A 72 -6.90 -19.57 3.16
C GLN A 72 -8.08 -20.47 3.57
N GLN A 73 -7.83 -21.77 3.73
CA GLN A 73 -8.86 -22.68 4.24
C GLN A 73 -9.29 -22.30 5.66
N TRP A 74 -8.36 -21.88 6.53
CA TRP A 74 -8.71 -21.45 7.88
C TRP A 74 -9.63 -20.21 7.85
N ALA A 75 -9.31 -19.21 7.02
CA ALA A 75 -10.17 -18.05 6.81
C ALA A 75 -11.58 -18.46 6.30
N LEU A 76 -11.66 -19.43 5.38
CA LEU A 76 -12.96 -19.99 4.96
C LEU A 76 -13.71 -20.68 6.11
N ARG A 77 -13.01 -21.44 6.96
CA ARG A 77 -13.62 -22.13 8.11
C ARG A 77 -14.21 -21.14 9.10
N MET A 78 -13.60 -19.98 9.33
CA MET A 78 -14.18 -18.94 10.20
C MET A 78 -15.57 -18.50 9.70
N GLN A 79 -15.74 -18.33 8.38
CA GLN A 79 -17.04 -17.99 7.80
C GLN A 79 -18.05 -19.15 7.93
N GLN A 80 -17.60 -20.38 7.72
CA GLN A 80 -18.47 -21.56 7.82
C GLN A 80 -18.93 -21.84 9.24
N VAL A 81 -18.05 -21.68 10.23
CA VAL A 81 -18.41 -21.79 11.66
C VAL A 81 -19.48 -20.74 11.98
N LEU A 82 -19.26 -19.47 11.60
CA LEU A 82 -20.28 -18.43 11.80
C LEU A 82 -21.61 -18.78 11.12
N ALA A 83 -21.58 -19.31 9.90
CA ALA A 83 -22.79 -19.57 9.12
C ALA A 83 -23.54 -20.86 9.50
N LEU A 84 -22.84 -21.89 9.98
CA LEU A 84 -23.38 -23.25 10.13
C LEU A 84 -23.39 -23.74 11.58
N GLU A 85 -22.56 -23.18 12.46
CA GLU A 85 -22.45 -23.60 13.86
C GLU A 85 -23.04 -22.56 14.83
N THR A 86 -23.42 -21.38 14.32
CA THR A 86 -24.08 -20.33 15.12
C THR A 86 -25.46 -20.02 14.57
N ASP A 87 -26.31 -19.48 15.44
CA ASP A 87 -27.65 -18.98 15.13
C ASP A 87 -27.65 -17.46 14.81
N LEU A 88 -26.47 -16.80 14.81
CA LEU A 88 -26.33 -15.35 14.62
C LEU A 88 -27.01 -14.84 13.35
N LEU A 89 -27.05 -15.67 12.30
CA LEU A 89 -27.64 -15.29 11.02
C LEU A 89 -29.18 -15.41 11.00
N GLU A 90 -29.77 -16.14 11.95
CA GLU A 90 -31.21 -16.43 12.02
C GLU A 90 -32.02 -15.29 12.64
N TYR A 91 -31.41 -14.54 13.56
CA TYR A 91 -32.06 -13.44 14.27
C TYR A 91 -32.54 -12.30 13.36
N GLY A 92 -33.40 -11.44 13.93
CA GLY A 92 -33.75 -10.13 13.38
C GLY A 92 -32.56 -9.18 13.34
N ASP A 93 -32.79 -7.87 13.21
CA ASP A 93 -31.68 -6.93 13.36
C ASP A 93 -31.34 -6.75 14.84
N LEU A 94 -30.15 -7.19 15.24
CA LEU A 94 -29.72 -7.23 16.64
C LEU A 94 -29.48 -5.83 17.24
N PHE A 95 -29.43 -4.78 16.42
CA PHE A 95 -29.19 -3.42 16.87
C PHE A 95 -30.47 -2.57 17.01
N ASP A 96 -31.64 -3.12 16.65
CA ASP A 96 -32.91 -2.40 16.76
C ASP A 96 -33.16 -1.95 18.21
N GLY A 97 -33.45 -0.65 18.39
CA GLY A 97 -33.75 -0.05 19.69
C GLY A 97 -32.53 0.23 20.58
N SER A 98 -31.31 0.06 20.07
CA SER A 98 -30.09 0.42 20.81
C SER A 98 -29.79 1.92 20.70
N PRO A 99 -29.95 2.72 21.77
CA PRO A 99 -29.70 4.16 21.70
C PRO A 99 -28.22 4.49 21.39
N VAL A 100 -27.29 3.60 21.77
CA VAL A 100 -25.86 3.76 21.50
C VAL A 100 -25.56 3.59 20.01
N ILE A 101 -26.13 2.55 19.38
CA ILE A 101 -25.91 2.29 17.96
C ILE A 101 -26.62 3.35 17.12
N GLU A 102 -27.86 3.71 17.45
CA GLU A 102 -28.61 4.75 16.75
C GLU A 102 -27.87 6.09 16.77
N ALA A 103 -27.37 6.53 17.94
CA ALA A 103 -26.59 7.76 18.05
C ALA A 103 -25.30 7.70 17.19
N LYS A 104 -24.61 6.55 17.18
CA LYS A 104 -23.40 6.36 16.36
C LYS A 104 -23.71 6.42 14.86
N VAL A 105 -24.80 5.80 14.43
CA VAL A 105 -25.26 5.83 13.03
C VAL A 105 -25.58 7.28 12.61
N GLN A 106 -26.30 8.03 13.44
CA GLN A 106 -26.61 9.44 13.14
C GLN A 106 -25.34 10.31 13.03
N ALA A 107 -24.37 10.12 13.94
CA ALA A 107 -23.10 10.82 13.85
C ALA A 107 -22.32 10.50 12.57
N LEU A 108 -22.33 9.24 12.12
CA LEU A 108 -21.69 8.83 10.85
C LEU A 108 -22.39 9.43 9.63
N ILE A 109 -23.73 9.46 9.62
CA ILE A 109 -24.52 10.07 8.55
C ILE A 109 -24.18 11.56 8.43
N GLN A 110 -24.23 12.30 9.55
CA GLN A 110 -23.92 13.74 9.55
C GLN A 110 -22.51 14.03 9.06
N GLY A 111 -21.52 13.23 9.47
CA GLY A 111 -20.15 13.34 8.99
C GLY A 111 -20.03 13.08 7.49
N ALA A 112 -20.67 12.02 6.99
CA ALA A 112 -20.66 11.68 5.57
C ALA A 112 -21.37 12.75 4.71
N GLU A 113 -22.50 13.29 5.17
CA GLU A 113 -23.23 14.35 4.49
C GLU A 113 -22.42 15.65 4.41
N ALA A 114 -21.75 16.03 5.51
CA ALA A 114 -20.87 17.19 5.53
C ALA A 114 -19.69 17.03 4.54
N GLU A 115 -19.09 15.85 4.47
CA GLU A 115 -18.00 15.58 3.54
C GLU A 115 -18.48 15.56 2.08
N MET A 116 -19.64 14.96 1.80
CA MET A 116 -20.26 15.01 0.47
C MET A 116 -20.57 16.44 0.03
N ALA A 117 -21.07 17.30 0.93
CA ALA A 117 -21.31 18.71 0.63
C ALA A 117 -20.01 19.44 0.27
N ARG A 118 -18.93 19.22 1.03
CA ARG A 118 -17.61 19.80 0.76
C ARG A 118 -17.02 19.33 -0.58
N ILE A 119 -17.28 18.08 -0.98
CA ILE A 119 -16.89 17.56 -2.29
C ILE A 119 -17.73 18.20 -3.41
N ASP A 120 -19.04 18.36 -3.21
CA ASP A 120 -19.92 19.03 -4.17
C ASP A 120 -19.51 20.51 -4.36
N GLU A 121 -19.12 21.22 -3.30
CA GLU A 121 -18.57 22.60 -3.36
C GLU A 121 -17.28 22.71 -4.19
N GLN A 122 -16.45 21.66 -4.20
CA GLN A 122 -15.24 21.57 -5.03
C GLN A 122 -15.54 21.22 -6.50
N GLY A 123 -16.81 21.03 -6.86
CA GLY A 123 -17.25 20.63 -8.20
C GLY A 123 -17.28 19.12 -8.43
N GLY A 124 -17.38 18.34 -7.35
CA GLY A 124 -17.59 16.89 -7.38
C GLY A 124 -16.31 16.06 -7.19
N MET A 125 -16.50 14.74 -7.06
CA MET A 125 -15.44 13.79 -6.68
C MET A 125 -14.24 13.79 -7.64
N VAL A 126 -14.47 13.91 -8.94
CA VAL A 126 -13.37 13.92 -9.94
C VAL A 126 -12.42 15.09 -9.68
N ARG A 127 -12.95 16.31 -9.51
CA ARG A 127 -12.14 17.49 -9.19
C ARG A 127 -11.46 17.38 -7.82
N ALA A 128 -12.14 16.79 -6.83
CA ALA A 128 -11.57 16.56 -5.50
C ALA A 128 -10.39 15.56 -5.52
N ILE A 129 -10.39 14.60 -6.43
CA ILE A 129 -9.27 13.69 -6.67
C ILE A 129 -8.14 14.41 -7.39
N GLU A 130 -8.45 15.13 -8.48
CA GLU A 130 -7.46 15.88 -9.28
C GLU A 130 -6.75 16.98 -8.46
N SER A 131 -7.47 17.65 -7.55
CA SER A 131 -6.91 18.65 -6.63
C SER A 131 -6.04 18.04 -5.53
N GLY A 132 -6.01 16.71 -5.42
CA GLY A 132 -5.32 15.97 -4.37
C GLY A 132 -5.98 16.05 -3.00
N TYR A 133 -7.17 16.66 -2.87
CA TYR A 133 -7.87 16.82 -1.59
C TYR A 133 -8.13 15.47 -0.91
N VAL A 134 -8.75 14.54 -1.63
CA VAL A 134 -9.09 13.21 -1.08
C VAL A 134 -7.83 12.48 -0.61
N LYS A 135 -6.75 12.54 -1.40
CA LYS A 135 -5.50 11.89 -1.05
C LYS A 135 -4.86 12.52 0.19
N ARG A 136 -4.84 13.85 0.31
CA ARG A 136 -4.34 14.56 1.49
C ARG A 136 -5.11 14.16 2.76
N GLU A 137 -6.44 14.15 2.72
CA GLU A 137 -7.25 13.78 3.90
C GLU A 137 -6.96 12.34 4.36
N LEU A 138 -6.74 11.41 3.43
CA LEU A 138 -6.31 10.04 3.76
C LEU A 138 -4.94 10.00 4.43
N VAL A 139 -3.97 10.76 3.90
CA VAL A 139 -2.62 10.87 4.49
C VAL A 139 -2.71 11.46 5.90
N VAL A 140 -3.45 12.56 6.09
CA VAL A 140 -3.67 13.19 7.41
C VAL A 140 -4.27 12.20 8.41
N SER A 141 -5.33 11.48 8.01
CA SER A 141 -5.99 10.48 8.86
C SER A 141 -5.02 9.37 9.26
N HIS A 142 -4.22 8.87 8.31
CA HIS A 142 -3.25 7.82 8.56
C HIS A 142 -2.09 8.31 9.46
N THR A 143 -1.58 9.51 9.25
CA THR A 143 -0.53 10.10 10.11
C THR A 143 -1.01 10.27 11.54
N ARG A 144 -2.26 10.70 11.76
CA ARG A 144 -2.85 10.73 13.10
C ARG A 144 -2.89 9.34 13.72
N ARG A 145 -3.39 8.33 13.00
CA ARG A 145 -3.41 6.95 13.49
C ARG A 145 -2.03 6.46 13.89
N MET A 146 -1.02 6.69 13.06
CA MET A 146 0.35 6.27 13.35
C MET A 146 0.90 6.95 14.59
N ARG A 147 0.67 8.25 14.74
CA ARG A 147 1.04 9.00 15.95
C ARG A 147 0.41 8.40 17.20
N ASP A 148 -0.88 8.07 17.14
CA ASP A 148 -1.61 7.52 18.30
C ASP A 148 -1.08 6.11 18.67
N ILE A 149 -0.59 5.34 17.68
CA ILE A 149 0.09 4.05 17.92
C ILE A 149 1.47 4.27 18.56
N GLU A 150 2.26 5.21 18.02
CA GLU A 150 3.59 5.55 18.53
C GLU A 150 3.53 6.09 19.97
N SER A 151 2.54 6.93 20.28
CA SER A 151 2.34 7.48 21.62
C SER A 151 1.80 6.45 22.64
N GLY A 152 1.30 5.31 22.15
CA GLY A 152 0.63 4.31 22.97
C GLY A 152 -0.83 4.66 23.34
N GLU A 153 -1.37 5.77 22.83
CA GLU A 153 -2.79 6.14 22.98
C GLU A 153 -3.69 5.07 22.32
N LEU A 154 -3.33 4.66 21.10
CA LEU A 154 -3.94 3.53 20.42
C LEU A 154 -3.14 2.26 20.69
N LYS A 155 -3.67 1.39 21.54
CA LYS A 155 -3.04 0.12 21.89
C LYS A 155 -3.20 -0.91 20.77
N ILE A 156 -2.08 -1.55 20.41
CA ILE A 156 -2.01 -2.71 19.54
C ILE A 156 -1.27 -3.83 20.29
N VAL A 157 -2.04 -4.85 20.70
CA VAL A 157 -1.54 -6.02 21.43
C VAL A 157 -0.51 -6.77 20.59
N GLY A 158 0.64 -7.09 21.19
CA GLY A 158 1.78 -7.72 20.54
C GLY A 158 2.68 -6.76 19.76
N VAL A 159 2.35 -5.47 19.70
CA VAL A 159 3.12 -4.45 18.98
C VAL A 159 3.60 -3.35 19.91
N ASN A 160 2.71 -2.52 20.47
CA ASN A 160 3.09 -1.44 21.40
C ASN A 160 2.73 -1.74 22.86
N CYS A 161 1.98 -2.81 23.13
CA CYS A 161 1.71 -3.33 24.47
C CYS A 161 1.67 -4.87 24.45
N TYR A 162 1.97 -5.48 25.59
CA TYR A 162 2.06 -6.95 25.75
C TYR A 162 2.98 -7.59 24.70
N ARG A 163 4.24 -7.15 24.64
CA ARG A 163 5.19 -7.57 23.60
C ARG A 163 5.78 -8.95 23.88
N GLU A 164 5.84 -9.33 25.14
CA GLU A 164 6.36 -10.60 25.61
C GLU A 164 5.43 -11.75 25.18
N THR A 165 6.00 -12.79 24.55
CA THR A 165 5.26 -13.99 24.14
C THR A 165 6.15 -15.23 24.20
N ALA A 166 5.53 -16.41 24.27
CA ALA A 166 6.23 -17.67 24.02
C ALA A 166 6.44 -17.86 22.51
N GLU A 167 7.33 -18.76 22.13
CA GLU A 167 7.50 -19.12 20.71
C GLU A 167 6.21 -19.69 20.13
N SER A 168 5.77 -19.14 19.00
CA SER A 168 4.53 -19.55 18.33
C SER A 168 4.78 -20.78 17.45
N PRO A 169 4.08 -21.91 17.67
CA PRO A 169 4.20 -23.08 16.80
C PRO A 169 3.77 -22.82 15.35
N LEU A 170 3.01 -21.75 15.12
CA LEU A 170 2.57 -21.34 13.78
C LEU A 170 3.67 -20.67 12.96
N THR A 171 4.73 -20.17 13.61
CA THR A 171 5.84 -19.44 12.95
C THR A 171 7.18 -20.16 13.04
N THR A 172 7.35 -21.11 13.97
CA THR A 172 8.63 -21.80 14.24
C THR A 172 8.83 -23.12 13.47
N GLY A 173 7.89 -23.51 12.60
CA GLY A 173 7.98 -24.73 11.78
C GLY A 173 8.97 -24.62 10.61
N THR A 174 9.24 -25.75 9.94
CA THR A 174 10.09 -25.81 8.73
C THR A 174 9.53 -25.04 7.53
N ASP A 175 8.25 -24.70 7.59
CA ASP A 175 7.54 -23.87 6.62
C ASP A 175 7.30 -22.51 7.31
N SER A 176 7.95 -21.45 6.82
CA SER A 176 7.98 -20.11 7.42
C SER A 176 6.63 -19.39 7.44
N GLY A 177 5.52 -20.10 7.17
CA GLY A 177 4.18 -19.56 7.10
C GLY A 177 3.96 -18.64 5.90
N ILE A 178 4.82 -18.68 4.88
CA ILE A 178 4.80 -17.74 3.75
C ILE A 178 4.92 -18.52 2.45
N MET A 179 4.06 -18.22 1.47
CA MET A 179 4.18 -18.78 0.14
C MET A 179 5.30 -18.09 -0.65
N LYS A 180 6.27 -18.87 -1.14
CA LYS A 180 7.29 -18.40 -2.11
C LYS A 180 6.80 -18.59 -3.53
N VAL A 181 6.94 -17.56 -4.36
CA VAL A 181 6.61 -17.63 -5.79
C VAL A 181 7.71 -18.40 -6.53
N ASP A 182 7.33 -19.21 -7.51
CA ASP A 182 8.27 -19.95 -8.34
C ASP A 182 8.96 -19.00 -9.34
N VAL A 183 10.29 -18.91 -9.24
CA VAL A 183 11.14 -18.10 -10.14
C VAL A 183 11.05 -18.56 -11.60
N GLN A 184 10.64 -19.80 -11.85
CA GLN A 184 10.49 -20.34 -13.19
C GLN A 184 9.19 -19.89 -13.87
N ALA A 185 8.17 -19.50 -13.09
CA ALA A 185 6.86 -19.12 -13.60
C ALA A 185 6.93 -17.94 -14.59
N GLU A 186 7.80 -16.95 -14.33
CA GLU A 186 7.99 -15.82 -15.26
C GLU A 186 8.56 -16.30 -16.60
N ARG A 187 9.59 -17.14 -16.56
CA ARG A 187 10.25 -17.66 -17.78
C ARG A 187 9.29 -18.49 -18.62
N GLU A 188 8.48 -19.33 -17.97
CA GLU A 188 7.43 -20.10 -18.62
C GLU A 188 6.38 -19.19 -19.25
N GLN A 189 5.96 -18.13 -18.55
CA GLN A 189 5.00 -17.17 -19.06
C GLN A 189 5.56 -16.38 -20.26
N ILE A 190 6.84 -16.01 -20.25
CA ILE A 190 7.51 -15.35 -21.40
C ILE A 190 7.52 -16.30 -22.61
N ALA A 191 7.91 -17.55 -22.42
CA ALA A 191 7.94 -18.54 -23.49
C ALA A 191 6.51 -18.79 -24.06
N ALA A 192 5.51 -18.91 -23.18
CA ALA A 192 4.11 -19.07 -23.58
C ALA A 192 3.61 -17.84 -24.35
N LEU A 193 3.96 -16.62 -23.92
CA LEU A 193 3.60 -15.39 -24.61
C LEU A 193 4.23 -15.29 -26.01
N GLN A 194 5.50 -15.66 -26.14
CA GLN A 194 6.21 -15.68 -27.43
C GLN A 194 5.57 -16.69 -28.38
N ALA A 195 5.29 -17.91 -27.91
CA ALA A 195 4.60 -18.94 -28.70
C ALA A 195 3.19 -18.50 -29.11
N PHE A 196 2.44 -17.91 -28.18
CA PHE A 196 1.11 -17.35 -28.45
C PHE A 196 1.16 -16.29 -29.55
N ARG A 197 2.07 -15.32 -29.43
CA ARG A 197 2.27 -14.26 -30.44
C ARG A 197 2.70 -14.79 -31.81
N ALA A 198 3.45 -15.89 -31.86
CA ALA A 198 3.85 -16.52 -33.11
C ALA A 198 2.71 -17.29 -33.80
N SER A 199 1.70 -17.73 -33.03
CA SER A 199 0.61 -18.58 -33.53
C SER A 199 -0.61 -17.83 -34.06
N ARG A 200 -0.78 -16.55 -33.68
CA ARG A 200 -1.95 -15.73 -34.01
C ARG A 200 -1.85 -15.11 -35.41
N ASP A 201 -2.99 -14.74 -36.00
CA ASP A 201 -3.05 -14.02 -37.27
C ASP A 201 -2.63 -12.54 -37.07
N PRO A 202 -1.49 -12.10 -37.62
CA PRO A 202 -1.01 -10.73 -37.44
C PRO A 202 -1.96 -9.70 -38.07
N SER A 203 -2.60 -10.01 -39.20
CA SER A 203 -3.53 -9.09 -39.85
C SER A 203 -4.80 -8.90 -39.04
N ALA A 204 -5.31 -9.96 -38.39
CA ALA A 204 -6.44 -9.85 -37.49
C ALA A 204 -6.13 -8.98 -36.26
N VAL A 205 -4.93 -9.15 -35.70
CA VAL A 205 -4.43 -8.35 -34.56
C VAL A 205 -4.34 -6.87 -34.93
N ASP A 206 -3.67 -6.54 -36.04
CA ASP A 206 -3.47 -5.16 -36.48
C ASP A 206 -4.80 -4.46 -36.75
N ASN A 207 -5.73 -5.15 -37.40
CA ASN A 207 -7.07 -4.63 -37.65
C ASN A 207 -7.85 -4.36 -36.36
N ALA A 208 -7.76 -5.27 -35.38
CA ALA A 208 -8.44 -5.10 -34.09
C ALA A 208 -7.85 -3.93 -33.28
N LEU A 209 -6.52 -3.79 -33.26
CA LEU A 209 -5.84 -2.67 -32.61
C LEU A 209 -6.17 -1.33 -33.27
N ALA A 210 -6.24 -1.29 -34.61
CA ALA A 210 -6.65 -0.10 -35.35
C ALA A 210 -8.09 0.33 -35.01
N GLN A 211 -9.01 -0.62 -34.88
CA GLN A 211 -10.39 -0.34 -34.45
C GLN A 211 -10.45 0.16 -33.00
N LEU A 212 -9.66 -0.42 -32.10
CA LEU A 212 -9.55 0.05 -30.71
C LEU A 212 -9.07 1.49 -30.66
N ARG A 213 -7.99 1.81 -31.41
CA ARG A 213 -7.45 3.16 -31.50
C ARG A 213 -8.47 4.15 -32.06
N ALA A 214 -9.18 3.77 -33.14
CA ALA A 214 -10.21 4.62 -33.74
C ALA A 214 -11.33 4.95 -32.73
N ALA A 215 -11.84 3.95 -32.01
CA ALA A 215 -12.86 4.15 -30.99
C ALA A 215 -12.36 5.01 -29.82
N ALA A 216 -11.12 4.80 -29.37
CA ALA A 216 -10.51 5.59 -28.31
C ALA A 216 -10.36 7.07 -28.70
N VAL A 217 -9.98 7.35 -29.95
CA VAL A 217 -9.83 8.72 -30.48
C VAL A 217 -11.18 9.40 -30.71
N SER A 218 -12.19 8.67 -31.20
CA SER A 218 -13.52 9.25 -31.45
C SER A 218 -14.35 9.46 -30.18
N GLY A 219 -13.98 8.80 -29.07
CA GLY A 219 -14.78 8.77 -27.84
C GLY A 219 -15.95 7.79 -27.89
N ASP A 220 -15.98 6.91 -28.89
CA ASP A 220 -16.98 5.85 -28.98
C ASP A 220 -16.79 4.78 -27.90
N ASN A 221 -17.82 3.96 -27.69
CA ASN A 221 -17.72 2.82 -26.78
C ASN A 221 -16.59 1.87 -27.21
N ILE A 222 -15.58 1.71 -26.34
CA ILE A 222 -14.41 0.86 -26.58
C ILE A 222 -14.66 -0.64 -26.31
N MET A 223 -15.80 -1.02 -25.73
CA MET A 223 -16.07 -2.42 -25.39
C MET A 223 -16.16 -3.34 -26.62
N PRO A 224 -16.88 -2.98 -27.70
CA PRO A 224 -16.91 -3.81 -28.91
C PRO A 224 -15.52 -4.06 -29.52
N SER A 225 -14.68 -3.02 -29.64
CA SER A 225 -13.32 -3.15 -30.18
C SER A 225 -12.39 -3.90 -29.22
N SER A 226 -12.58 -3.78 -27.90
CA SER A 226 -11.85 -4.58 -26.90
C SER A 226 -12.18 -6.08 -26.99
N ILE A 227 -13.45 -6.43 -27.22
CA ILE A 227 -13.85 -7.83 -27.47
C ILE A 227 -13.22 -8.35 -28.77
N ALA A 228 -13.18 -7.53 -29.82
CA ALA A 228 -12.51 -7.88 -31.07
C ALA A 228 -11.00 -8.13 -30.86
N CYS A 229 -10.32 -7.28 -30.08
CA CYS A 229 -8.92 -7.46 -29.68
C CYS A 229 -8.71 -8.80 -28.97
N ALA A 230 -9.51 -9.10 -27.95
CA ALA A 230 -9.40 -10.35 -27.21
C ALA A 230 -9.58 -11.58 -28.12
N ARG A 231 -10.53 -11.53 -29.06
CA ARG A 231 -10.76 -12.62 -30.04
C ARG A 231 -9.64 -12.76 -31.06
N ALA A 232 -9.01 -11.66 -31.46
CA ALA A 232 -7.88 -11.65 -32.39
C ALA A 232 -6.56 -12.10 -31.73
N GLY A 233 -6.54 -12.31 -30.41
CA GLY A 233 -5.32 -12.68 -29.68
C GLY A 233 -4.41 -11.49 -29.40
N VAL A 234 -4.97 -10.27 -29.30
CA VAL A 234 -4.28 -9.11 -28.75
C VAL A 234 -3.96 -9.37 -27.28
N THR A 235 -2.74 -9.09 -26.88
CA THR A 235 -2.28 -9.23 -25.49
C THR A 235 -2.71 -8.03 -24.66
N THR A 236 -2.82 -8.19 -23.34
CA THR A 236 -3.13 -7.07 -22.44
C THR A 236 -2.15 -5.91 -22.61
N GLY A 237 -0.86 -6.20 -22.81
CA GLY A 237 0.16 -5.18 -23.05
C GLY A 237 -0.07 -4.36 -24.33
N GLU A 238 -0.40 -5.02 -25.46
CA GLU A 238 -0.69 -4.33 -26.73
C GLU A 238 -1.99 -3.52 -26.65
N TRP A 239 -3.02 -4.07 -26.01
CA TRP A 239 -4.28 -3.35 -25.77
C TRP A 239 -4.04 -2.10 -24.92
N SER A 240 -3.28 -2.23 -23.82
CA SER A 240 -2.94 -1.10 -22.96
C SER A 240 -2.05 -0.06 -23.64
N GLU A 241 -1.10 -0.49 -24.50
CA GLU A 241 -0.22 0.43 -25.23
C GLU A 241 -1.02 1.34 -26.18
N VAL A 242 -1.97 0.78 -26.94
CA VAL A 242 -2.83 1.59 -27.82
C VAL A 242 -3.62 2.63 -27.03
N LEU A 243 -4.15 2.27 -25.86
CA LEU A 243 -4.86 3.23 -25.02
C LEU A 243 -3.93 4.27 -24.39
N ARG A 244 -2.72 3.88 -24.03
CA ARG A 244 -1.68 4.79 -23.52
C ARG A 244 -1.26 5.80 -24.59
N GLU A 245 -1.13 5.41 -25.85
CA GLU A 245 -0.82 6.32 -26.95
C GLU A 245 -1.91 7.40 -27.15
N VAL A 246 -3.18 7.05 -26.89
CA VAL A 246 -4.31 7.98 -27.07
C VAL A 246 -4.58 8.84 -25.84
N PHE A 247 -4.54 8.25 -24.64
CA PHE A 247 -4.94 8.92 -23.40
C PHE A 247 -3.76 9.37 -22.52
N GLY A 248 -2.55 8.88 -22.80
CA GLY A 248 -1.39 9.06 -21.93
C GLY A 248 -1.45 8.20 -20.67
N GLU A 249 -0.61 8.55 -19.70
CA GLU A 249 -0.56 7.91 -18.38
C GLU A 249 -1.00 8.90 -17.29
N TYR A 250 -1.82 8.42 -16.36
CA TYR A 250 -2.21 9.20 -15.20
C TYR A 250 -1.12 9.16 -14.11
N ARG A 251 -0.72 10.33 -13.62
CA ARG A 251 0.15 10.49 -12.44
C ARG A 251 -0.69 11.09 -11.32
N ALA A 252 -0.90 10.30 -10.27
CA ALA A 252 -1.73 10.70 -9.13
C ALA A 252 -0.98 11.70 -8.23
N PRO A 253 -1.69 12.67 -7.61
CA PRO A 253 -1.13 13.46 -6.53
C PRO A 253 -0.63 12.56 -5.39
N THR A 254 0.53 12.88 -4.83
CA THR A 254 1.14 12.10 -3.73
C THR A 254 0.49 12.39 -2.37
N GLY A 255 -0.05 13.59 -2.20
CA GLY A 255 -0.71 14.03 -0.97
C GLY A 255 0.23 14.31 0.20
N ILE A 256 1.54 14.33 -0.02
CA ILE A 256 2.55 14.53 1.03
C ILE A 256 2.96 15.99 1.24
N ASP A 257 2.45 16.94 0.44
CA ASP A 257 2.76 18.39 0.52
C ASP A 257 2.22 19.08 1.79
N ILE A 258 1.85 18.27 2.78
CA ILE A 258 1.36 18.70 4.06
C ILE A 258 2.59 19.02 4.91
N THR A 259 2.83 20.31 5.16
CA THR A 259 3.55 20.71 6.36
C THR A 259 2.55 20.64 7.50
N LEU A 260 2.74 19.72 8.45
CA LEU A 260 1.98 19.70 9.69
C LEU A 260 2.48 20.84 10.60
N ALA A 261 2.27 22.08 10.15
CA ALA A 261 2.62 23.28 10.88
C ALA A 261 1.81 23.32 12.18
N GLY A 262 2.49 23.20 13.32
CA GLY A 262 1.91 23.43 14.64
C GLY A 262 1.81 22.22 15.57
N GLN A 263 2.46 21.09 15.27
CA GLN A 263 2.48 19.97 16.22
C GLN A 263 3.64 20.10 17.21
N THR A 264 3.33 20.09 18.51
CA THR A 264 4.31 19.99 19.60
C THR A 264 5.13 18.73 19.41
N GLY A 265 6.41 18.88 19.07
CA GLY A 265 7.34 17.76 18.98
C GLY A 265 7.39 16.98 20.30
N SER A 266 7.48 15.66 20.23
CA SER A 266 7.97 14.89 21.37
C SER A 266 9.47 15.17 21.54
N ALA A 267 9.99 15.03 22.76
CA ALA A 267 11.42 15.16 23.02
C ALA A 267 12.26 14.23 22.11
N ALA A 268 11.75 13.04 21.81
CA ALA A 268 12.37 12.10 20.87
C ALA A 268 12.46 12.65 19.44
N MET A 269 11.44 13.37 18.97
CA MET A 269 11.47 14.00 17.64
C MET A 269 12.43 15.21 17.60
N ASP A 270 12.50 15.99 18.69
CA ASP A 270 13.45 17.11 18.79
C ASP A 270 14.90 16.63 18.73
N GLU A 271 15.18 15.48 19.32
CA GLU A 271 16.48 14.82 19.23
C GLU A 271 16.81 14.41 17.78
N VAL A 272 15.88 13.76 17.08
CA VAL A 272 16.07 13.40 15.66
C VAL A 272 16.31 14.66 14.82
N ARG A 273 15.53 15.73 15.01
CA ARG A 273 15.75 17.02 14.33
C ARG A 273 17.15 17.60 14.57
N ALA A 274 17.65 17.50 15.80
CA ALA A 274 19.00 17.94 16.13
C ALA A 274 20.06 17.11 15.38
N ARG A 275 19.88 15.78 15.31
CA ARG A 275 20.77 14.86 14.58
C ARG A 275 20.80 15.15 13.08
N VAL A 276 19.64 15.38 12.46
CA VAL A 276 19.52 15.72 11.03
C VAL A 276 20.23 17.03 10.72
N ARG A 277 19.93 18.09 11.49
CA ARG A 277 20.55 19.41 11.33
C ARG A 277 22.07 19.36 11.51
N ARG A 278 22.55 18.74 12.60
CA ARG A 278 23.99 18.61 12.87
C ARG A 278 24.71 17.90 11.72
N THR A 279 24.13 16.83 11.21
CA THR A 279 24.73 16.07 10.11
C THR A 279 24.72 16.88 8.81
N GLY A 280 23.64 17.62 8.54
CA GLY A 280 23.61 18.54 7.39
C GLY A 280 24.64 19.66 7.49
N GLU A 281 24.87 20.21 8.69
CA GLU A 281 25.93 21.20 8.94
C GLU A 281 27.33 20.61 8.72
N GLU A 282 27.59 19.40 9.22
CA GLU A 282 28.88 18.71 9.04
C GLU A 282 29.14 18.32 7.56
N LEU A 283 28.10 18.00 6.78
CA LEU A 283 28.18 17.71 5.34
C LEU A 283 28.07 18.97 4.46
N GLY A 284 27.82 20.14 5.04
CA GLY A 284 27.75 21.42 4.34
C GLY A 284 26.47 21.66 3.52
N ARG A 285 25.43 20.81 3.65
CA ARG A 285 24.12 20.98 2.97
C ARG A 285 22.99 20.22 3.69
N PRO A 286 21.71 20.62 3.51
CA PRO A 286 20.58 19.89 4.07
C PRO A 286 20.56 18.41 3.66
N LEU A 287 20.19 17.53 4.60
CA LEU A 287 20.06 16.11 4.29
C LEU A 287 18.85 15.87 3.41
N ARG A 288 19.04 15.08 2.37
CA ARG A 288 18.05 14.83 1.33
C ARG A 288 17.82 13.33 1.16
N LEU A 289 16.56 12.90 1.20
CA LEU A 289 16.13 11.52 1.04
C LEU A 289 15.34 11.37 -0.26
N LEU A 290 15.58 10.30 -1.01
CA LEU A 290 14.66 9.85 -2.05
C LEU A 290 13.87 8.65 -1.53
N ILE A 291 12.55 8.75 -1.51
CA ILE A 291 11.67 7.62 -1.22
C ILE A 291 11.12 7.07 -2.54
N GLY A 292 11.52 5.85 -2.90
CA GLY A 292 11.19 5.22 -4.17
C GLY A 292 10.18 4.08 -4.01
N LYS A 293 9.22 3.99 -4.94
CA LYS A 293 8.27 2.87 -5.07
C LYS A 293 8.47 2.20 -6.43
N PRO A 294 9.42 1.26 -6.54
CA PRO A 294 9.74 0.63 -7.82
C PRO A 294 8.67 -0.37 -8.29
N GLY A 295 8.60 -0.58 -9.60
CA GLY A 295 7.81 -1.64 -10.21
C GLY A 295 6.32 -1.31 -10.30
N LEU A 296 5.44 -2.29 -10.04
CA LEU A 296 3.99 -2.12 -10.11
C LEU A 296 3.32 -2.00 -8.73
N ASP A 297 4.11 -1.96 -7.66
CA ASP A 297 3.61 -1.87 -6.29
C ASP A 297 2.86 -0.55 -6.07
N GLY A 298 1.55 -0.67 -5.82
CA GLY A 298 0.66 0.44 -5.54
C GLY A 298 0.55 0.79 -4.05
N HIS A 299 1.15 0.01 -3.15
CA HIS A 299 1.06 0.26 -1.72
C HIS A 299 1.94 1.45 -1.33
N SER A 300 1.30 2.59 -1.05
CA SER A 300 2.01 3.84 -0.78
C SER A 300 1.95 4.33 0.66
N ASN A 301 1.08 3.75 1.50
CA ASN A 301 0.87 4.21 2.88
C ASN A 301 2.18 4.32 3.67
N GLY A 302 2.99 3.26 3.71
CA GLY A 302 4.28 3.26 4.43
C GLY A 302 5.28 4.28 3.87
N ALA A 303 5.40 4.37 2.54
CA ALA A 303 6.27 5.34 1.89
C ALA A 303 5.86 6.80 2.20
N GLU A 304 4.56 7.08 2.19
CA GLU A 304 4.01 8.40 2.51
C GLU A 304 4.25 8.77 3.98
N GLN A 305 4.09 7.82 4.91
CA GLN A 305 4.37 8.06 6.33
C GLN A 305 5.84 8.36 6.57
N ILE A 306 6.74 7.58 5.96
CA ILE A 306 8.19 7.84 6.01
C ILE A 306 8.53 9.19 5.38
N ALA A 307 7.89 9.55 4.27
CA ALA A 307 8.12 10.83 3.62
C ALA A 307 7.67 12.03 4.47
N VAL A 308 6.48 11.96 5.06
CA VAL A 308 5.96 12.99 5.98
C VAL A 308 6.84 13.08 7.23
N LYS A 309 7.18 11.94 7.85
CA LYS A 309 8.05 11.89 9.03
C LYS A 309 9.44 12.44 8.73
N GLY A 310 10.01 12.14 7.57
CA GLY A 310 11.29 12.68 7.12
C GLY A 310 11.27 14.21 7.03
N ARG A 311 10.21 14.79 6.47
CA ARG A 311 10.02 16.25 6.45
C ARG A 311 9.91 16.84 7.86
N ASP A 312 9.15 16.20 8.74
CA ASP A 312 9.00 16.62 10.14
C ASP A 312 10.31 16.54 10.95
N ALA A 313 11.18 15.58 10.59
CA ALA A 313 12.54 15.41 11.12
C ALA A 313 13.55 16.42 10.54
N GLY A 314 13.19 17.16 9.48
CA GLY A 314 14.04 18.18 8.87
C GLY A 314 14.82 17.71 7.63
N PHE A 315 14.51 16.54 7.08
CA PHE A 315 15.04 16.12 5.78
C PHE A 315 14.33 16.84 4.63
N GLU A 316 15.05 17.12 3.56
CA GLU A 316 14.46 17.38 2.24
C GLU A 316 14.04 16.05 1.62
N VAL A 317 12.73 15.82 1.43
CA VAL A 317 12.23 14.53 0.93
C VAL A 317 11.71 14.64 -0.49
N VAL A 318 12.32 13.86 -1.38
CA VAL A 318 11.92 13.60 -2.77
C VAL A 318 11.04 12.35 -2.80
N TYR A 319 9.80 12.49 -3.26
CA TYR A 319 8.86 11.39 -3.45
C TYR A 319 7.96 11.68 -4.65
N GLU A 320 8.13 10.89 -5.71
CA GLU A 320 7.42 11.07 -6.99
C GLU A 320 6.20 10.15 -7.15
N GLY A 321 5.81 9.47 -6.06
CA GLY A 321 4.66 8.56 -6.04
C GLY A 321 5.02 7.11 -6.38
N ILE A 322 4.05 6.40 -6.95
CA ILE A 322 4.12 4.96 -7.21
C ILE A 322 4.48 4.66 -8.67
N ARG A 323 4.87 3.40 -8.90
CA ARG A 323 5.12 2.83 -10.22
C ARG A 323 6.23 3.55 -10.99
N LEU A 324 7.35 3.74 -10.31
CA LEU A 324 8.58 4.24 -10.92
C LEU A 324 9.42 3.06 -11.43
N THR A 325 10.07 3.23 -12.57
CA THR A 325 11.06 2.25 -13.02
C THR A 325 12.34 2.39 -12.19
N PRO A 326 13.15 1.31 -12.07
CA PRO A 326 14.49 1.39 -11.48
C PRO A 326 15.35 2.54 -12.06
N SER A 327 15.28 2.74 -13.38
CA SER A 327 16.02 3.80 -14.08
C SER A 327 15.52 5.21 -13.75
N GLN A 328 14.21 5.41 -13.55
CA GLN A 328 13.66 6.68 -13.10
C GLN A 328 14.14 7.01 -11.68
N ILE A 329 14.11 6.04 -10.77
CA ILE A 329 14.59 6.21 -9.39
C ILE A 329 16.07 6.56 -9.35
N ALA A 330 16.91 5.83 -10.10
CA ALA A 330 18.34 6.09 -10.16
C ALA A 330 18.65 7.50 -10.70
N ARG A 331 17.94 7.91 -11.77
CA ARG A 331 18.08 9.25 -12.34
C ARG A 331 17.66 10.33 -11.36
N ALA A 332 16.49 10.21 -10.75
CA ALA A 332 16.00 11.17 -9.76
C ALA A 332 16.98 11.29 -8.57
N ALA A 333 17.56 10.18 -8.12
CA ALA A 333 18.55 10.19 -7.04
C ALA A 333 19.80 11.00 -7.41
N GLN A 334 20.27 10.89 -8.64
CA GLN A 334 21.41 11.66 -9.16
C GLN A 334 21.06 13.13 -9.38
N GLU A 335 19.95 13.42 -10.07
CA GLU A 335 19.52 14.78 -10.40
C GLU A 335 19.23 15.61 -9.14
N GLU A 336 18.61 14.99 -8.13
CA GLU A 336 18.35 15.61 -6.84
C GLU A 336 19.55 15.55 -5.89
N GLY A 337 20.64 14.85 -6.23
CA GLY A 337 21.82 14.71 -5.39
C GLY A 337 21.48 14.24 -3.98
N VAL A 338 20.68 13.18 -3.84
CA VAL A 338 20.24 12.71 -2.52
C VAL A 338 21.38 12.11 -1.69
N HIS A 339 21.17 11.96 -0.39
CA HIS A 339 22.13 11.33 0.52
C HIS A 339 21.82 9.85 0.79
N LEU A 340 20.57 9.44 0.56
CA LEU A 340 20.06 8.09 0.83
C LEU A 340 18.86 7.82 -0.07
N ILE A 341 18.81 6.61 -0.63
CA ILE A 341 17.61 6.08 -1.27
C ILE A 341 16.91 5.14 -0.28
N GLY A 342 15.64 5.40 -0.01
CA GLY A 342 14.75 4.50 0.70
C GLY A 342 13.71 3.89 -0.23
N LEU A 343 13.82 2.60 -0.50
CA LEU A 343 12.81 1.88 -1.28
C LEU A 343 11.70 1.39 -0.37
N SER A 344 10.47 1.47 -0.84
CA SER A 344 9.36 0.77 -0.22
C SER A 344 8.89 -0.32 -1.19
N VAL A 345 8.77 -1.58 -0.74
CA VAL A 345 8.34 -2.70 -1.60
C VAL A 345 7.47 -3.67 -0.80
N LEU A 346 6.22 -3.82 -1.22
CA LEU A 346 5.25 -4.72 -0.60
C LEU A 346 4.76 -5.82 -1.56
N SER A 347 5.32 -5.88 -2.78
CA SER A 347 4.91 -6.83 -3.83
C SER A 347 5.63 -8.18 -3.78
N GLY A 348 6.64 -8.34 -2.90
CA GLY A 348 7.51 -9.52 -2.87
C GLY A 348 8.60 -9.54 -3.94
N SER A 349 8.75 -8.46 -4.72
CA SER A 349 9.74 -8.34 -5.81
C SER A 349 11.02 -7.62 -5.36
N HIS A 350 11.29 -7.56 -4.05
CA HIS A 350 12.35 -6.74 -3.47
C HIS A 350 13.75 -7.18 -3.88
N LEU A 351 13.99 -8.48 -4.09
CA LEU A 351 15.31 -8.98 -4.49
C LEU A 351 15.67 -8.50 -5.90
N GLU A 352 14.77 -8.70 -6.86
CA GLU A 352 14.96 -8.32 -8.26
C GLU A 352 15.00 -6.80 -8.43
N LEU A 353 14.07 -6.06 -7.81
CA LEU A 353 14.01 -4.61 -7.94
C LEU A 353 15.23 -3.90 -7.33
N VAL A 354 15.78 -4.43 -6.24
CA VAL A 354 17.02 -3.88 -5.66
C VAL A 354 18.20 -4.12 -6.60
N GLU A 355 18.30 -5.32 -7.19
CA GLU A 355 19.35 -5.64 -8.15
C GLU A 355 19.29 -4.72 -9.38
N ASP A 356 18.10 -4.51 -9.94
CA ASP A 356 17.88 -3.60 -11.06
C ASP A 356 18.26 -2.15 -10.71
N ILE A 357 17.88 -1.66 -9.54
CA ILE A 357 18.19 -0.29 -9.09
C ILE A 357 19.69 -0.11 -8.90
N GLN A 358 20.36 -1.07 -8.26
CA GLN A 358 21.81 -1.04 -8.09
C GLN A 358 22.53 -1.03 -9.44
N ALA A 359 22.05 -1.83 -10.41
CA ALA A 359 22.58 -1.83 -11.77
C ALA A 359 22.38 -0.48 -12.48
N GLU A 360 21.22 0.16 -12.34
CA GLU A 360 20.96 1.49 -12.89
C GLU A 360 21.81 2.58 -12.22
N LEU A 361 21.99 2.54 -10.90
CA LEU A 361 22.88 3.45 -10.17
C LEU A 361 24.34 3.28 -10.61
N ALA A 362 24.80 2.05 -10.83
CA ALA A 362 26.15 1.79 -11.33
C ALA A 362 26.38 2.38 -12.72
N LYS A 363 25.40 2.28 -13.63
CA LYS A 363 25.49 2.86 -14.99
C LYS A 363 25.69 4.37 -14.99
N ILE A 364 25.16 5.07 -13.98
CA ILE A 364 25.24 6.53 -13.87
C ILE A 364 26.33 7.00 -12.88
N GLY A 365 27.16 6.09 -12.35
CA GLY A 365 28.25 6.42 -11.44
C GLY A 365 27.80 6.78 -10.01
N ALA A 366 26.63 6.31 -9.59
CA ALA A 366 26.05 6.54 -8.26
C ALA A 366 25.97 5.27 -7.40
N ALA A 367 26.86 4.29 -7.64
CA ALA A 367 26.85 3.00 -6.95
C ALA A 367 27.13 3.10 -5.43
N ASP A 368 27.84 4.14 -4.99
CA ASP A 368 28.19 4.36 -3.58
C ASP A 368 27.05 4.98 -2.76
N LEU A 369 25.94 5.36 -3.41
CA LEU A 369 24.81 5.97 -2.73
C LEU A 369 24.12 4.93 -1.84
N PRO A 370 23.99 5.16 -0.52
CA PRO A 370 23.44 4.16 0.37
C PRO A 370 21.96 3.90 0.04
N LEU A 371 21.61 2.61 0.09
CA LEU A 371 20.30 2.08 -0.20
C LEU A 371 19.72 1.40 1.04
N ILE A 372 18.51 1.77 1.43
CA ILE A 372 17.70 1.05 2.42
C ILE A 372 16.40 0.61 1.78
N ILE A 373 15.74 -0.36 2.39
CA ILE A 373 14.46 -0.85 1.92
C ILE A 373 13.51 -1.11 3.09
N GLY A 374 12.22 -0.91 2.86
CA GLY A 374 11.20 -1.39 3.78
C GLY A 374 9.95 -1.92 3.11
N GLY A 375 9.17 -2.69 3.87
CA GLY A 375 7.94 -3.32 3.41
C GLY A 375 7.81 -4.75 3.93
N ILE A 376 7.01 -5.58 3.25
CA ILE A 376 6.78 -6.98 3.65
C ILE A 376 7.93 -7.82 3.10
N ILE A 377 8.96 -8.02 3.93
CA ILE A 377 10.22 -8.65 3.55
C ILE A 377 10.52 -9.78 4.54
N PRO A 378 10.52 -11.05 4.10
CA PRO A 378 10.88 -12.19 4.95
C PRO A 378 12.32 -12.09 5.48
N GLU A 379 12.58 -12.66 6.66
CA GLU A 379 13.89 -12.57 7.33
C GLU A 379 15.05 -13.15 6.49
N ASP A 380 14.80 -14.23 5.75
CA ASP A 380 15.78 -14.81 4.82
C ASP A 380 16.16 -13.84 3.70
N ASP A 381 15.17 -13.15 3.14
CA ASP A 381 15.38 -12.20 2.05
C ASP A 381 16.04 -10.92 2.57
N ALA A 382 15.68 -10.48 3.78
CA ALA A 382 16.36 -9.37 4.45
C ALA A 382 17.86 -9.64 4.61
N ARG A 383 18.25 -10.85 5.02
CA ARG A 383 19.68 -11.25 5.09
C ARG A 383 20.36 -11.23 3.73
N GLN A 384 19.68 -11.69 2.68
CA GLN A 384 20.22 -11.65 1.32
C GLN A 384 20.39 -10.21 0.81
N LEU A 385 19.42 -9.33 1.06
CA LEU A 385 19.48 -7.92 0.70
C LEU A 385 20.67 -7.21 1.37
N MET A 386 20.85 -7.44 2.67
CA MET A 386 21.99 -6.90 3.41
C MET A 386 23.33 -7.40 2.84
N ALA A 387 23.43 -8.69 2.49
CA ALA A 387 24.62 -9.25 1.85
C ALA A 387 24.91 -8.65 0.46
N ARG A 388 23.88 -8.11 -0.22
CA ARG A 388 23.98 -7.41 -1.51
C ARG A 388 24.23 -5.90 -1.36
N GLY A 389 24.52 -5.41 -0.16
CA GLY A 389 24.93 -4.01 0.08
C GLY A 389 23.79 -3.05 0.47
N VAL A 390 22.57 -3.55 0.68
CA VAL A 390 21.51 -2.77 1.35
C VAL A 390 21.95 -2.50 2.80
N GLN A 391 21.79 -1.25 3.25
CA GLN A 391 22.32 -0.78 4.54
C GLN A 391 21.37 -1.04 5.73
N ALA A 392 20.08 -1.17 5.45
CA ALA A 392 19.06 -1.54 6.43
C ALA A 392 17.78 -2.04 5.74
N VAL A 393 17.08 -2.94 6.43
CA VAL A 393 15.77 -3.46 6.05
C VAL A 393 14.77 -3.12 7.16
N PHE A 394 13.64 -2.51 6.82
CA PHE A 394 12.57 -2.16 7.76
C PHE A 394 11.28 -2.90 7.41
N THR A 395 10.70 -3.59 8.38
CA THR A 395 9.52 -4.47 8.24
C THR A 395 8.32 -3.91 9.00
N PRO A 396 7.10 -4.47 8.86
CA PRO A 396 5.95 -4.08 9.71
C PRO A 396 6.20 -4.17 11.23
N LYS A 397 7.22 -4.91 11.69
CA LYS A 397 7.68 -4.90 13.10
C LYS A 397 8.30 -3.55 13.53
N ASP A 398 8.85 -2.77 12.60
CA ASP A 398 9.54 -1.52 12.87
C ASP A 398 8.57 -0.35 12.97
N VAL A 399 7.85 -0.27 14.09
CA VAL A 399 6.78 0.72 14.30
C VAL A 399 7.26 2.07 14.83
N ASP A 400 8.50 2.17 15.30
CA ASP A 400 9.07 3.42 15.82
C ASP A 400 9.71 4.23 14.68
N MET A 401 8.95 5.17 14.11
CA MET A 401 9.47 5.95 12.98
C MET A 401 10.58 6.92 13.41
N ASN A 402 10.67 7.31 14.69
CA ASN A 402 11.79 8.16 15.15
C ASN A 402 13.10 7.36 15.12
N ALA A 403 13.06 6.10 15.55
CA ALA A 403 14.21 5.19 15.46
C ALA A 403 14.63 4.95 14.01
N ILE A 404 13.66 4.78 13.09
CA ILE A 404 13.94 4.67 11.65
C ILE A 404 14.67 5.92 11.14
N MET A 405 14.15 7.13 11.43
CA MET A 405 14.80 8.38 11.01
C MET A 405 16.21 8.52 11.59
N ALA A 406 16.40 8.21 12.87
CA ALA A 406 17.73 8.25 13.50
C ALA A 406 18.70 7.26 12.84
N ARG A 407 18.22 6.05 12.49
CA ARG A 407 19.02 5.05 11.77
C ARG A 407 19.41 5.54 10.37
N MET A 408 18.49 6.20 9.65
CA MET A 408 18.79 6.82 8.35
C MET A 408 19.90 7.88 8.46
N VAL A 409 19.87 8.73 9.51
CA VAL A 409 20.95 9.70 9.77
C VAL A 409 22.29 8.99 9.94
N ASN A 410 22.35 7.96 10.79
CA ASN A 410 23.61 7.24 11.04
C ASN A 410 24.14 6.53 9.77
N ILE A 411 23.27 5.97 8.93
CA ILE A 411 23.68 5.39 7.64
C ILE A 411 24.30 6.46 6.72
N ILE A 412 23.68 7.64 6.64
CA ILE A 412 24.22 8.77 5.87
C ILE A 412 25.59 9.18 6.43
N ARG A 413 25.73 9.27 7.75
CA ARG A 413 26.99 9.64 8.41
C ARG A 413 28.11 8.66 8.08
N CYS A 414 27.88 7.36 8.29
CA CYS A 414 28.88 6.33 8.01
C CYS A 414 29.29 6.29 6.54
N SER A 415 28.31 6.44 5.62
CA SER A 415 28.58 6.48 4.18
C SER A 415 29.41 7.69 3.74
N ASN A 416 29.48 8.73 4.58
CA ASN A 416 30.28 9.94 4.36
C ASN A 416 31.48 10.04 5.31
N GLY A 417 31.85 8.95 6.00
CA GLY A 417 33.02 8.90 6.88
C GLY A 417 32.88 9.68 8.20
N LEU A 418 31.65 9.97 8.63
CA LEU A 418 31.36 10.60 9.93
C LEU A 418 30.99 9.54 10.98
N ASP A 419 31.33 9.80 12.24
CA ASP A 419 30.97 8.93 13.37
C ASP A 419 29.47 8.89 13.61
N GLU A 420 28.93 7.74 14.05
CA GLU A 420 27.51 7.62 14.43
C GLU A 420 27.14 8.56 15.59
N LEU A 421 25.89 9.04 15.60
CA LEU A 421 25.32 9.74 16.75
C LEU A 421 24.62 8.73 17.64
N ALA A 422 24.99 8.73 18.93
CA ALA A 422 24.28 8.02 19.99
C ALA A 422 22.83 8.45 20.04
#